data_AF-A0A921ZV97-F1
#
_entry.id   AF-A0A921ZV97-F1
#
_cell.length_a   1.000
_cell.length_b   1.000
_cell.length_c   1.000
_cell.angle_alpha   90.00
_cell.angle_beta   90.00
_cell.angle_gamma   90.00
#
_symmetry.space_group_name_H-M   'P 1'
#
loop_
_entity.id
_entity.type
_entity.pdbx_description
1 polymer ?
#
loop_
_entity_poly.entity_id
_entity_poly.type
_entity_poly.pdbx_seq_one_letter_code
_entity_poly.pdbx_strand_id
1 'polypeptide(L)'
;MFEADSGKAEYLSAGILNWLEVRSIPHKNFIGFASDTTNSMVGEHNCVFSHLKEKVPDITCIKCSCHLIHLGASNTCLKLPRSVEDMLRNIAAHFCRSSKRQLKLQEFQNYFVVYCHKILSPSNTRWPSLKACVDRILEQHDTFKEYFRMEVFEDPNKTTENILETLNSKVVADNEPASAS
;
A
#
# COMPACT_ATOMS: atom_id res chain seq x y z
N MET A 1 -2.67 -9.86 27.09
CA MET A 1 -1.73 -9.38 26.08
C MET A 1 -0.34 -9.76 26.56
N PHE A 2 0.50 -10.35 25.69
CA PHE A 2 1.90 -10.64 25.98
C PHE A 2 2.73 -9.64 25.19
N GLU A 3 3.70 -9.01 25.84
CA GLU A 3 4.62 -8.08 25.23
C GLU A 3 6.02 -8.68 25.37
N ALA A 4 6.75 -8.75 24.26
CA ALA A 4 8.08 -9.34 24.23
C ALA A 4 9.13 -8.23 24.29
N ASP A 5 10.18 -8.45 25.07
CA ASP A 5 11.30 -7.51 25.20
C ASP A 5 12.16 -7.41 23.91
N SER A 6 11.95 -8.31 22.95
CA SER A 6 12.65 -8.33 21.67
C SER A 6 11.75 -8.83 20.54
N GLY A 7 11.88 -8.24 19.35
CA GLY A 7 11.22 -8.69 18.12
C GLY A 7 11.92 -9.87 17.41
N LYS A 8 12.92 -10.49 18.04
CA LYS A 8 13.61 -11.67 17.51
C LYS A 8 12.72 -12.90 17.60
N ALA A 9 12.82 -13.76 16.58
CA ALA A 9 11.99 -14.97 16.46
C ALA A 9 12.04 -15.86 17.71
N GLU A 10 13.23 -16.12 18.25
CA GLU A 10 13.43 -16.96 19.44
C GLU A 10 12.65 -16.46 20.66
N TYR A 11 12.73 -15.15 20.94
CA TYR A 11 12.06 -14.53 22.09
C TYR A 11 10.54 -14.54 21.91
N LEU A 12 10.07 -14.27 20.69
CA LEU A 12 8.65 -14.32 20.35
C LEU A 12 8.09 -15.75 20.49
N SER A 13 8.77 -16.77 19.95
CA SER A 13 8.34 -18.16 20.08
C SER A 13 8.38 -18.66 21.52
N ALA A 14 9.43 -18.34 22.28
CA ALA A 14 9.53 -18.70 23.68
C ALA A 14 8.42 -18.04 24.50
N GLY A 15 8.13 -16.77 24.23
CA GLY A 15 7.02 -16.04 24.83
C GLY A 15 5.65 -16.68 24.57
N ILE A 16 5.40 -17.10 23.33
CA ILE A 16 4.16 -17.81 22.94
C ILE A 16 4.03 -19.13 23.71
N LEU A 17 5.08 -19.95 23.75
CA LEU A 17 5.06 -21.23 24.44
C LEU A 17 4.86 -21.06 25.96
N ASN A 18 5.61 -20.15 26.58
CA ASN A 18 5.43 -19.81 27.99
C ASN A 18 4.00 -19.30 28.26
N TRP A 19 3.41 -18.54 27.34
CA TRP A 19 2.03 -18.06 27.49
C TRP A 19 1.01 -19.20 27.53
N LEU A 20 1.24 -20.27 26.75
CA LEU A 20 0.44 -21.51 26.78
C LEU A 20 0.66 -22.28 28.09
N GLU A 21 1.91 -22.44 28.52
CA GLU A 21 2.29 -23.14 29.75
C GLU A 21 1.68 -22.50 31.00
N VAL A 22 1.79 -21.17 31.15
CA VAL A 22 1.20 -20.41 32.27
C VAL A 22 -0.32 -20.55 32.33
N ARG A 23 -0.97 -20.91 31.22
CA ARG A 23 -2.42 -21.15 31.13
C ARG A 23 -2.79 -22.62 31.18
N SER A 24 -1.82 -23.50 31.40
CA SER A 24 -2.01 -24.94 31.38
C SER A 24 -2.65 -25.42 30.08
N ILE A 25 -2.35 -24.78 28.95
CA ILE A 25 -2.81 -25.20 27.62
C ILE A 25 -1.79 -26.18 27.05
N PRO A 26 -2.14 -27.47 26.87
CA PRO A 26 -1.22 -28.44 26.32
C PRO A 26 -0.82 -28.08 24.89
N HIS A 27 0.46 -28.24 24.54
CA HIS A 27 0.96 -27.93 23.20
C HIS A 27 0.23 -28.67 22.07
N LYS A 28 -0.26 -29.89 22.32
CA LYS A 28 -1.08 -30.66 21.36
C LYS A 28 -2.37 -29.96 20.93
N ASN A 29 -2.87 -29.03 21.74
CA ASN A 29 -4.07 -28.25 21.42
C ASN A 29 -3.72 -27.02 20.55
N PHE A 30 -2.43 -26.70 20.39
CA PHE A 30 -1.97 -25.60 19.56
C PHE A 30 -1.81 -26.06 18.11
N ILE A 31 -2.94 -26.15 17.41
CA ILE A 31 -3.01 -26.75 16.07
C ILE A 31 -2.65 -25.79 14.93
N GLY A 32 -2.62 -24.48 15.19
CA GLY A 32 -2.41 -23.49 14.14
C GLY A 32 -1.83 -22.18 14.64
N PHE A 33 -0.93 -21.61 13.84
CA PHE A 33 -0.32 -20.31 14.06
C PHE A 33 -0.65 -19.38 12.90
N ALA A 34 -1.35 -18.28 13.19
CA ALA A 34 -1.68 -17.25 12.21
C ALA A 34 -0.90 -15.97 12.47
N SER A 35 -0.20 -15.45 11.47
CA SER A 35 0.60 -14.24 11.62
C SER A 35 0.79 -13.47 10.31
N ASP A 36 1.33 -12.26 10.41
CA ASP A 36 1.85 -11.54 9.26
C ASP A 36 2.95 -12.34 8.55
N THR A 37 3.21 -11.99 7.29
CA THR A 37 4.13 -12.78 6.45
C THR A 37 5.57 -12.31 6.53
N THR A 38 5.95 -11.62 7.62
CA THR A 38 7.30 -11.11 7.80
C THR A 38 8.30 -12.25 8.01
N ASN A 39 9.56 -12.00 7.65
CA ASN A 39 10.63 -13.01 7.79
C ASN A 39 10.80 -13.48 9.24
N SER A 40 10.60 -12.62 10.24
CA SER A 40 10.68 -13.00 11.65
C SER A 40 9.55 -13.96 12.05
N MET A 41 8.37 -13.88 11.44
CA MET A 41 7.22 -14.71 11.82
C MET A 41 7.14 -16.02 11.02
N VAL A 42 7.37 -15.96 9.71
CA VAL A 42 7.16 -17.10 8.78
C VAL A 42 8.23 -17.17 7.67
N GLY A 43 9.43 -16.66 7.94
CA GLY A 43 10.59 -16.79 7.05
C GLY A 43 11.06 -18.23 6.86
N GLU A 44 12.03 -18.42 5.97
CA GLU A 44 12.56 -19.75 5.63
C GLU A 44 13.33 -20.41 6.78
N HIS A 45 14.11 -19.61 7.51
CA HIS A 45 14.93 -20.05 8.63
C HIS A 45 14.83 -19.08 9.80
N ASN A 46 15.00 -19.61 11.02
CA ASN A 46 15.05 -18.83 12.26
C ASN A 46 13.89 -17.84 12.39
N CYS A 47 12.66 -18.33 12.19
CA CYS A 47 11.43 -17.57 12.33
C CYS A 47 10.55 -18.17 13.45
N VAL A 48 9.56 -17.42 13.93
CA VAL A 48 8.66 -17.89 14.99
C VAL A 48 8.03 -19.22 14.60
N PHE A 49 7.55 -19.35 13.37
CA PHE A 49 6.95 -20.59 12.91
C PHE A 49 7.93 -21.77 12.90
N SER A 50 9.20 -21.59 12.49
CA SER A 50 10.18 -22.68 12.52
C SER A 50 10.43 -23.17 13.94
N HIS A 51 10.58 -22.24 14.90
CA HIS A 51 10.73 -22.56 16.33
C HIS A 51 9.49 -23.26 16.90
N LEU A 52 8.29 -22.82 16.52
CA LEU A 52 7.04 -23.46 16.95
C LEU A 52 6.89 -24.87 16.36
N LYS A 53 7.28 -25.07 15.10
CA LYS A 53 7.20 -26.36 14.41
C LYS A 53 8.10 -27.42 15.06
N GLU A 54 9.25 -27.02 15.62
CA GLU A 54 10.12 -27.92 16.38
C GLU A 54 9.47 -28.44 17.68
N LYS A 55 8.68 -27.59 18.36
CA LYS A 55 8.01 -27.94 19.62
C LYS A 55 6.63 -28.56 19.43
N VAL A 56 5.97 -28.24 18.32
CA VAL A 56 4.63 -28.71 17.96
C VAL A 56 4.65 -29.17 16.49
N PRO A 57 5.10 -30.40 16.20
CA PRO A 57 5.30 -30.87 14.83
C PRO A 57 4.05 -30.81 13.96
N ASP A 58 2.85 -30.95 14.53
CA ASP A 58 1.58 -30.95 13.80
C ASP A 58 0.97 -29.56 13.59
N ILE A 59 1.65 -28.49 14.01
CA ILE A 59 1.13 -27.12 13.88
C ILE A 59 1.04 -26.68 12.42
N THR A 60 -0.07 -26.04 12.06
CA THR A 60 -0.32 -25.48 10.73
C THR A 60 0.02 -23.99 10.69
N CYS A 61 0.72 -23.54 9.64
CA CYS A 61 0.96 -22.12 9.40
C CYS A 61 -0.18 -21.51 8.58
N ILE A 62 -0.77 -20.42 9.08
CA ILE A 62 -1.75 -19.63 8.35
C ILE A 62 -1.17 -18.24 8.12
N LYS A 63 -0.71 -17.98 6.89
CA LYS A 63 -0.20 -16.67 6.50
C LYS A 63 -1.35 -15.67 6.40
N CYS A 64 -1.14 -14.45 6.88
CA CYS A 64 -2.15 -13.38 6.80
C CYS A 64 -2.55 -13.11 5.35
N SER A 65 -3.82 -13.42 5.00
CA SER A 65 -4.37 -13.18 3.66
C SER A 65 -4.27 -11.70 3.26
N CYS A 66 -4.46 -10.77 4.19
CA CYS A 66 -4.33 -9.33 3.92
C CYS A 66 -2.92 -8.96 3.44
N HIS A 67 -1.89 -9.56 4.04
CA HIS A 67 -0.50 -9.30 3.66
C HIS A 67 -0.16 -9.96 2.32
N LEU A 68 -0.66 -11.16 2.05
CA LEU A 68 -0.49 -11.83 0.75
C LEU A 68 -1.15 -11.03 -0.38
N ILE A 69 -2.39 -10.55 -0.18
CA ILE A 69 -3.09 -9.69 -1.13
C ILE A 69 -2.30 -8.39 -1.35
N HIS A 70 -1.82 -7.77 -0.27
CA HIS A 70 -0.98 -6.58 -0.37
C HIS A 70 0.27 -6.82 -1.22
N LEU A 71 1.00 -7.92 -0.97
CA LEU A 71 2.21 -8.25 -1.72
C LEU A 71 1.92 -8.48 -3.21
N GLY A 72 0.85 -9.22 -3.53
CA GLY A 72 0.42 -9.44 -4.90
C GLY A 72 0.04 -8.14 -5.62
N ALA A 73 -0.73 -7.28 -4.96
CA ALA A 73 -1.13 -5.98 -5.49
C ALA A 73 0.09 -5.07 -5.72
N SER A 74 0.98 -4.94 -4.73
CA SER A 74 2.19 -4.12 -4.83
C SER A 74 3.11 -4.59 -5.95
N ASN A 75 3.32 -5.91 -6.08
CA ASN A 75 4.12 -6.47 -7.17
C ASN A 75 3.49 -6.23 -8.55
N THR A 76 2.16 -6.29 -8.64
CA THR A 76 1.45 -5.96 -9.89
C THR A 76 1.59 -4.48 -10.24
N CYS A 77 1.56 -3.59 -9.24
CA CYS A 77 1.75 -2.16 -9.46
C CYS A 77 3.15 -1.81 -9.99
N LEU A 78 4.17 -2.63 -9.73
CA LEU A 78 5.51 -2.46 -10.35
C LEU A 78 5.49 -2.59 -11.89
N LYS A 79 4.44 -3.18 -12.46
CA LYS A 79 4.24 -3.27 -13.91
C LYS A 79 3.52 -2.06 -14.49
N LEU A 80 2.96 -1.17 -13.66
CA LEU A 80 2.36 0.05 -14.14
C LEU A 80 3.44 1.05 -14.59
N PRO A 81 3.15 1.93 -15.56
CA PRO A 81 4.06 2.98 -15.95
C PRO A 81 4.41 3.87 -14.75
N ARG A 82 5.72 4.09 -14.50
CA ARG A 82 6.19 4.92 -13.39
C ARG A 82 5.61 6.34 -13.43
N SER A 83 5.38 6.88 -14.64
CA SER A 83 4.77 8.19 -14.84
C SER A 83 3.42 8.34 -14.13
N VAL A 84 2.61 7.28 -14.06
CA VAL A 84 1.31 7.30 -13.39
C VAL A 84 1.49 7.38 -11.87
N GLU A 85 2.41 6.59 -11.31
CA GLU A 85 2.69 6.63 -9.87
C GLU A 85 3.30 7.98 -9.45
N ASP A 86 4.25 8.48 -10.25
CA ASP A 86 4.88 9.79 -10.03
C ASP A 86 3.84 10.91 -10.12
N MET A 87 2.93 10.87 -11.09
CA MET A 87 1.82 11.82 -11.19
C MET A 87 0.97 11.81 -9.92
N LEU A 88 0.55 10.64 -9.41
CA LEU A 88 -0.24 10.56 -8.18
C LEU A 88 0.50 11.16 -6.97
N ARG A 89 1.79 10.86 -6.83
CA ARG A 89 2.64 11.39 -5.75
C ARG A 89 2.81 12.90 -5.87
N ASN A 90 3.02 13.41 -7.09
CA ASN A 90 3.21 14.83 -7.35
C ASN A 90 1.93 15.64 -7.15
N ILE A 91 0.78 15.12 -7.58
CA ILE A 91 -0.55 15.72 -7.28
C ILE A 91 -0.74 15.80 -5.76
N ALA A 92 -0.52 14.71 -5.03
CA ALA A 92 -0.63 14.71 -3.58
C ALA A 92 0.30 15.73 -2.92
N ALA A 93 1.57 15.82 -3.38
CA ALA A 93 2.55 16.77 -2.88
C ALA A 93 2.18 18.23 -3.18
N HIS A 94 1.62 18.51 -4.36
CA HIS A 94 1.20 19.86 -4.79
C HIS A 94 0.15 20.45 -3.85
N PHE A 95 -0.79 19.62 -3.39
CA PHE A 95 -1.90 20.05 -2.54
C PHE A 95 -1.62 19.91 -1.04
N CYS A 96 -0.79 18.96 -0.58
CA CYS A 96 -0.71 18.62 0.84
C CYS A 96 -0.25 19.75 1.78
N ARG A 97 0.52 20.73 1.26
CA ARG A 97 1.12 21.81 2.06
C ARG A 97 0.54 23.20 1.80
N SER A 98 -0.45 23.33 0.92
CA SER A 98 -0.98 24.64 0.52
C SER A 98 -2.50 24.67 0.64
N SER A 99 -2.99 25.33 1.70
CA SER A 99 -4.42 25.62 1.88
C SER A 99 -4.97 26.43 0.71
N LYS A 100 -4.19 27.38 0.17
CA LYS A 100 -4.54 28.16 -1.02
C LYS A 100 -4.82 27.26 -2.22
N ARG A 101 -3.94 26.30 -2.51
CA ARG A 101 -4.13 25.35 -3.64
C ARG A 101 -5.30 24.41 -3.40
N GLN A 102 -5.54 23.99 -2.16
CA GLN A 102 -6.71 23.18 -1.80
C GLN A 102 -8.01 23.93 -2.01
N LEU A 103 -8.09 25.21 -1.62
CA LEU A 103 -9.26 26.06 -1.87
C LEU A 103 -9.47 26.29 -3.36
N LYS A 104 -8.41 26.60 -4.12
CA LYS A 104 -8.48 26.72 -5.59
C LYS A 104 -9.00 25.42 -6.22
N LEU A 105 -8.52 24.25 -5.80
CA LEU A 105 -9.07 22.98 -6.29
C LEU A 105 -10.56 22.82 -5.95
N GLN A 106 -10.99 23.22 -4.76
CA GLN A 106 -12.40 23.15 -4.36
C GLN A 106 -13.29 24.02 -5.24
N GLU A 107 -12.83 25.20 -5.67
CA GLU A 107 -13.54 26.04 -6.64
C GLU A 107 -13.72 25.33 -7.98
N PHE A 108 -12.68 24.65 -8.48
CA PHE A 108 -12.76 23.82 -9.67
C PHE A 108 -13.72 22.64 -9.46
N GLN A 109 -13.64 21.93 -8.33
CA GLN A 109 -14.55 20.81 -8.02
C GLN A 109 -16.02 21.26 -8.05
N ASN A 110 -16.32 22.42 -7.45
CA ASN A 110 -17.66 23.00 -7.47
C ASN A 110 -18.09 23.40 -8.89
N TYR A 111 -17.20 23.99 -9.68
CA TYR A 111 -17.48 24.40 -11.07
C TYR A 111 -17.80 23.20 -11.97
N PHE A 112 -17.04 22.12 -11.84
CA PHE A 112 -17.25 20.86 -12.58
C PHE A 112 -18.38 20.00 -11.99
N VAL A 113 -19.00 20.42 -10.89
CA VAL A 113 -20.10 19.71 -10.20
C VAL A 113 -19.68 18.28 -9.82
N VAL A 114 -18.44 18.12 -9.36
CA VAL A 114 -17.91 16.86 -8.83
C VAL A 114 -17.88 16.88 -7.31
N TYR A 115 -17.85 15.71 -6.68
CA TYR A 115 -17.77 15.65 -5.23
C TYR A 115 -16.45 16.24 -4.73
N CYS A 116 -16.53 17.15 -3.76
CA CYS A 116 -15.37 17.82 -3.16
C CYS A 116 -14.54 16.84 -2.32
N HIS A 117 -13.60 16.17 -2.96
CA HIS A 117 -12.67 15.25 -2.29
C HIS A 117 -11.42 15.97 -1.80
N LYS A 118 -10.97 15.61 -0.60
CA LYS A 118 -9.58 15.86 -0.19
C LYS A 118 -8.65 14.95 -1.02
N ILE A 119 -7.51 15.47 -1.46
CA ILE A 119 -6.51 14.65 -2.16
C ILE A 119 -5.89 13.63 -1.19
N LEU A 120 -5.79 12.38 -1.66
CA LEU A 120 -5.09 11.32 -0.96
C LEU A 120 -3.64 11.24 -1.44
N SER A 121 -2.76 10.86 -0.52
CA SER A 121 -1.39 10.49 -0.85
C SER A 121 -1.27 8.97 -0.85
N PRO A 122 -0.62 8.36 -1.88
CA PRO A 122 -0.39 6.93 -1.87
C PRO A 122 0.54 6.56 -0.72
N SER A 123 0.11 5.63 0.14
CA SER A 123 0.93 5.12 1.25
C SER A 123 1.72 3.90 0.81
N ASN A 124 2.98 3.81 1.23
CA ASN A 124 3.85 2.70 0.87
C ASN A 124 3.47 1.37 1.56
N THR A 125 2.69 1.43 2.65
CA THR A 125 2.38 0.27 3.51
C THR A 125 0.97 -0.28 3.35
N ARG A 126 0.10 0.37 2.56
CA ARG A 126 -1.30 -0.01 2.44
C ARG A 126 -1.77 0.16 1.01
N TRP A 127 -1.76 -0.92 0.22
CA TRP A 127 -2.33 -0.97 -1.13
C TRP A 127 -3.75 -0.36 -1.28
N PRO A 128 -4.69 -0.42 -0.32
CA PRO A 128 -6.00 0.21 -0.49
C PRO A 128 -5.88 1.73 -0.69
N SER A 129 -4.79 2.35 -0.21
CA SER A 129 -4.54 3.77 -0.41
C SER A 129 -4.24 4.12 -1.86
N LEU A 130 -3.49 3.29 -2.60
CA LEU A 130 -3.16 3.58 -4.00
C LEU A 130 -4.40 3.50 -4.87
N LYS A 131 -5.22 2.44 -4.71
CA LYS A 131 -6.49 2.32 -5.42
C LYS A 131 -7.40 3.53 -5.15
N ALA A 132 -7.55 3.91 -3.88
CA ALA A 132 -8.36 5.07 -3.52
C ALA A 132 -7.82 6.40 -4.11
N CYS A 133 -6.50 6.55 -4.26
CA CYS A 133 -5.91 7.69 -4.97
C CYS A 133 -6.31 7.67 -6.45
N VAL A 134 -6.14 6.52 -7.12
CA VAL A 134 -6.49 6.35 -8.54
C VAL A 134 -7.97 6.64 -8.77
N ASP A 135 -8.86 6.04 -7.98
CA ASP A 135 -10.31 6.24 -8.11
C ASP A 135 -10.68 7.72 -8.02
N ARG A 136 -10.09 8.47 -7.07
CA ARG A 136 -10.35 9.92 -6.90
C ARG A 136 -9.85 10.77 -8.06
N ILE A 137 -8.72 10.40 -8.65
CA ILE A 137 -8.19 11.11 -9.83
C ILE A 137 -9.07 10.81 -11.05
N LEU A 138 -9.51 9.57 -11.23
CA LEU A 138 -10.38 9.18 -12.34
C LEU A 138 -11.77 9.83 -12.25
N GLU A 139 -12.37 9.88 -11.05
CA GLU A 139 -13.66 10.53 -10.81
C GLU A 139 -13.66 12.02 -11.18
N GLN A 140 -12.50 12.67 -11.10
CA GLN A 140 -12.36 14.12 -11.26
C GLN A 140 -11.33 14.46 -12.34
N HIS A 141 -11.16 13.58 -13.33
CA HIS A 141 -10.10 13.67 -14.32
C HIS A 141 -10.12 15.01 -15.08
N ASP A 142 -11.28 15.41 -15.57
CA ASP A 142 -11.47 16.69 -16.27
C ASP A 142 -11.19 17.90 -15.36
N THR A 143 -11.61 17.82 -14.09
CA THR A 143 -11.34 18.86 -13.09
C THR A 143 -9.84 19.05 -12.87
N PHE A 144 -9.08 17.96 -12.70
CA PHE A 144 -7.63 18.05 -12.55
C PHE A 144 -6.95 18.55 -13.82
N LYS A 145 -7.40 18.10 -14.98
CA LYS A 145 -6.85 18.51 -16.26
C LYS A 145 -6.96 20.03 -16.45
N GLU A 146 -8.13 20.62 -16.20
CA GLU A 146 -8.31 22.07 -16.32
C GLU A 146 -7.61 22.85 -15.20
N TYR A 147 -7.57 22.32 -13.97
CA TYR A 147 -6.79 22.93 -12.88
C TYR A 147 -5.31 23.02 -13.25
N PHE A 148 -4.69 21.91 -13.68
CA PHE A 148 -3.26 21.89 -14.00
C PHE A 148 -2.96 22.63 -15.30
N ARG A 149 -3.90 22.70 -16.25
CA ARG A 149 -3.78 23.58 -17.42
C ARG A 149 -3.64 25.04 -17.01
N MET A 150 -4.49 25.50 -16.08
CA MET A 150 -4.42 26.86 -15.55
C MET A 150 -3.17 27.08 -14.71
N GLU A 151 -2.80 26.12 -13.87
CA GLU A 151 -1.59 26.23 -13.04
C GLU A 151 -0.31 26.31 -13.89
N VAL A 152 -0.20 25.51 -14.96
CA VAL A 152 0.92 25.58 -15.91
C VAL A 152 0.95 26.92 -16.66
N PHE A 153 -0.21 27.49 -16.97
CA PHE A 153 -0.28 28.81 -17.61
C PHE A 153 0.15 29.94 -16.66
N GLU A 154 -0.24 29.89 -15.39
CA GLU A 154 0.06 30.92 -14.38
C GLU A 154 1.48 30.83 -13.81
N ASP A 155 1.96 29.62 -13.50
CA ASP A 155 3.24 29.35 -12.83
C ASP A 155 3.85 28.04 -13.35
N PRO A 156 4.42 28.06 -14.58
CA PRO A 156 4.95 26.88 -15.22
C PRO A 156 6.13 26.31 -14.43
N ASN A 157 6.05 25.02 -14.10
CA ASN A 157 7.17 24.26 -13.57
C ASN A 157 7.14 22.84 -14.12
N LYS A 158 8.30 22.19 -14.11
CA LYS A 158 8.43 20.88 -14.75
C LYS A 158 7.51 19.81 -14.15
N THR A 159 7.23 19.92 -12.85
CA THR A 159 6.33 18.97 -12.17
C THR A 159 4.90 19.12 -12.63
N THR A 160 4.37 20.35 -12.72
CA THR A 160 2.99 20.61 -13.17
C THR A 160 2.81 20.31 -14.65
N GLU A 161 3.83 20.58 -15.48
CA GLU A 161 3.85 20.17 -16.89
C GLU A 161 3.77 18.64 -17.04
N ASN A 162 4.63 17.89 -16.34
CA ASN A 162 4.64 16.44 -16.40
C ASN A 162 3.32 15.82 -15.90
N ILE A 163 2.70 16.41 -14.87
CA ILE A 163 1.36 16.01 -14.41
C ILE A 163 0.34 16.19 -15.54
N LEU A 164 0.31 17.37 -16.16
CA LEU A 164 -0.64 17.69 -17.22
C LEU A 164 -0.43 16.81 -18.47
N GLU A 165 0.81 16.54 -18.85
CA GLU A 165 1.15 15.61 -19.93
C GLU A 165 0.63 14.20 -19.61
N THR A 166 0.87 13.71 -18.40
CA THR A 166 0.40 12.38 -17.97
C THR A 166 -1.13 12.31 -17.95
N LEU A 167 -1.82 13.34 -17.45
CA LEU A 167 -3.29 13.43 -17.47
C LEU A 167 -3.86 13.44 -18.89
N ASN A 168 -3.13 14.00 -19.87
CA ASN A 168 -3.54 14.03 -21.27
C ASN A 168 -3.15 12.77 -22.05
N SER A 169 -2.19 12.00 -21.55
CA SER A 169 -1.75 10.77 -22.19
C SER A 169 -2.90 9.75 -22.22
N LYS A 170 -3.12 9.13 -23.38
CA LYS A 170 -3.85 7.86 -23.43
C LYS A 170 -2.86 6.82 -22.90
N VAL A 171 -3.16 6.23 -21.74
CA VAL A 171 -2.36 5.11 -21.24
C VAL A 171 -2.47 3.97 -22.26
N VAL A 172 -1.49 3.86 -23.14
CA VAL A 172 -1.31 2.68 -23.98
C VAL A 172 -0.70 1.65 -23.04
N ALA A 173 -1.47 0.61 -22.71
CA ALA A 173 -0.87 -0.56 -22.08
C ALA A 173 0.13 -1.13 -23.08
N ASP A 174 1.43 -1.06 -22.75
CA ASP A 174 2.47 -1.77 -23.47
C ASP A 174 2.22 -3.27 -23.32
N ASN A 175 1.36 -3.81 -24.19
CA ASN A 175 1.13 -5.23 -24.36
C ASN A 175 2.28 -5.79 -25.22
N GLU A 176 3.47 -5.90 -24.66
CA GLU A 176 4.40 -6.92 -25.14
C GLU A 176 4.12 -8.21 -24.36
N PRO A 177 3.63 -9.28 -25.01
CA PRO A 177 3.62 -10.59 -24.37
C PRO A 177 5.08 -10.95 -24.11
N ALA A 178 5.45 -11.08 -22.83
CA ALA A 178 6.70 -11.73 -22.45
C ALA A 178 6.72 -13.11 -23.13
N SER A 179 7.61 -13.25 -24.12
CA SER A 179 7.89 -14.52 -24.75
C SER A 179 8.32 -15.48 -23.65
N ALA A 180 7.49 -16.50 -23.42
CA ALA A 180 7.87 -17.65 -22.62
C ALA A 180 9.02 -18.36 -23.37
N SER A 181 10.21 -18.34 -22.78
CA SER A 181 11.33 -19.24 -23.08
C SER A 181 11.76 -19.92 -21.80
#